data_AF-X0Y8M8-F1
#
_entry.id   AF-X0Y8M8-F1
#
_cell.length_a   1.000
_cell.length_b   1.000
_cell.length_c   1.000
_cell.angle_alpha   90.00
_cell.angle_beta   90.00
_cell.angle_gamma   90.00
#
_symmetry.space_group_name_H-M   'P 1'
#
loop_
_entity.id
_entity.type
_entity.pdbx_description
1 polymer ?
#
loop_
_entity_poly.entity_id
_entity_poly.type
_entity_poly.pdbx_seq_one_letter_code
_entity_poly.pdbx_strand_id
1 'polypeptide(L)'
;GLNSPFFEVRRGGRWWKVAAEPVTLSKSTPPRGVEGEIFYAESGQAEYLTPEMKGKIVLVCGPVAAEDRHRMIGYGPKALVAIDPTVREDHRRYNLSDLNRRTYGNLPMAAIRHLDGLDIIKRRARRARLILRNTEKKSYSLNVIGERAGTDLADEIVVICAHYDSHWRITGASDNAGGTAVMMELARVLAGRPSKRTLRFIAFAAEEMGLNGSSFYANALARKARRDRKKPSFDEKVD
;
A
#
# COMPACT_ATOMS: atom_id res chain seq x y z
N GLY A 1 -10.73 10.03 -5.93
CA GLY A 1 -10.09 11.23 -5.35
C GLY A 1 -10.25 11.16 -3.85
N LEU A 2 -9.21 11.50 -3.11
CA LEU A 2 -9.28 11.57 -1.65
C LEU A 2 -9.57 13.03 -1.27
N ASN A 3 -10.70 13.26 -0.58
CA ASN A 3 -10.96 14.57 0.02
C ASN A 3 -10.22 14.65 1.36
N SER A 4 -9.68 15.82 1.69
CA SER A 4 -9.06 16.03 3.00
C SER A 4 -10.08 15.67 4.10
N PRO A 5 -9.72 14.78 5.04
CA PRO A 5 -10.61 14.44 6.14
C PRO A 5 -10.96 15.66 6.97
N PHE A 6 -12.19 15.68 7.49
CA PHE A 6 -12.54 16.60 8.57
C PHE A 6 -12.21 15.90 9.88
N PHE A 7 -11.21 16.44 10.58
CA PHE A 7 -10.77 15.93 11.87
C PHE A 7 -10.79 17.06 12.90
N GLU A 8 -11.42 16.81 14.05
CA GLU A 8 -11.47 17.73 15.16
C GLU A 8 -11.33 16.99 16.49
N VAL A 9 -10.84 17.69 17.50
CA VAL A 9 -10.65 17.18 18.85
C VAL A 9 -11.27 18.11 19.88
N ARG A 10 -11.60 17.58 21.07
CA ARG A 10 -12.31 18.30 22.12
C ARG A 10 -11.61 18.22 23.47
N ARG A 11 -11.58 19.35 24.18
CA ARG A 11 -11.36 19.47 25.63
C ARG A 11 -12.28 20.53 26.21
N GLY A 12 -12.82 20.28 27.41
CA GLY A 12 -13.58 21.29 28.16
C GLY A 12 -14.74 21.91 27.37
N GLY A 13 -15.47 21.10 26.59
CA GLY A 13 -16.60 21.55 25.77
C GLY A 13 -16.22 22.20 24.43
N ARG A 14 -14.97 22.63 24.23
CA ARG A 14 -14.52 23.31 23.00
C ARG A 14 -13.90 22.34 22.00
N TRP A 15 -14.42 22.35 20.77
CA TRP A 15 -13.84 21.66 19.62
C TRP A 15 -12.82 22.56 18.90
N TRP A 16 -11.77 21.96 18.37
CA TRP A 16 -10.91 22.61 17.38
C TRP A 16 -10.51 21.65 16.27
N LYS A 17 -10.39 22.21 15.06
CA LYS A 17 -10.02 21.46 13.86
C LYS A 17 -8.52 21.19 13.86
N VAL A 18 -8.15 20.01 13.38
CA VAL A 18 -6.77 19.59 13.16
C VAL A 18 -6.63 19.20 11.69
N ALA A 19 -5.58 19.71 11.03
CA ALA A 19 -5.31 19.37 9.64
C ALA A 19 -4.88 17.89 9.56
N ALA A 20 -5.56 17.12 8.71
CA ALA A 20 -5.32 15.70 8.55
C ALA A 20 -5.31 15.32 7.07
N GLU A 21 -4.53 14.30 6.72
CA GLU A 21 -4.51 13.66 5.42
C GLU A 21 -5.15 12.26 5.52
N PRO A 22 -5.84 11.79 4.47
CA PRO A 22 -6.42 10.46 4.46
C PRO A 22 -5.34 9.41 4.19
N VAL A 23 -5.52 8.20 4.76
CA VAL A 23 -4.71 7.05 4.37
C VAL A 23 -5.32 6.42 3.11
N THR A 24 -4.52 6.24 2.06
CA THR A 24 -4.99 5.68 0.79
C THR A 24 -5.64 4.30 0.99
N LEU A 25 -6.79 4.05 0.35
CA LEU A 25 -7.63 2.84 0.48
C LEU A 25 -8.18 2.51 1.88
N SER A 26 -8.07 3.42 2.86
CA SER A 26 -8.77 3.24 4.13
C SER A 26 -10.29 3.28 3.95
N LYS A 27 -11.03 2.73 4.91
CA LYS A 27 -12.50 2.76 4.87
C LYS A 27 -13.03 4.19 5.01
N SER A 28 -14.15 4.51 4.38
CA SER A 28 -14.91 5.72 4.69
C SER A 28 -15.57 5.61 6.07
N THR A 29 -15.75 6.73 6.75
CA THR A 29 -16.66 6.80 7.90
C THR A 29 -18.12 6.76 7.43
N PRO A 30 -19.10 6.48 8.31
CA PRO A 30 -20.51 6.77 8.03
C PRO A 30 -20.72 8.25 7.65
N PRO A 31 -21.85 8.62 7.01
CA PRO A 31 -22.07 9.99 6.53
C PRO A 31 -21.91 11.09 7.58
N ARG A 32 -22.26 10.80 8.85
CA ARG A 32 -22.13 11.71 10.01
C ARG A 32 -20.76 11.66 10.69
N GLY A 33 -19.82 10.86 10.16
CA GLY A 33 -18.53 10.60 10.79
C GLY A 33 -18.56 9.55 11.89
N VAL A 34 -17.43 9.42 12.57
CA VAL A 34 -17.30 8.70 13.84
C VAL A 34 -16.81 9.66 14.91
N GLU A 35 -17.34 9.51 16.12
CA GLU A 35 -16.92 10.28 17.29
C GLU A 35 -16.68 9.32 18.45
N GLY A 36 -15.66 9.59 19.26
CA GLY A 36 -15.34 8.76 20.42
C GLY A 36 -14.32 9.41 21.33
N GLU A 37 -14.06 8.74 22.44
CA GLU A 37 -12.90 9.04 23.27
C GLU A 37 -11.61 8.75 22.51
N ILE A 38 -10.56 9.49 22.85
CA ILE A 38 -9.22 9.25 22.30
C ILE A 38 -8.54 8.17 23.14
N PHE A 39 -8.05 7.13 22.47
CA PHE A 39 -7.05 6.22 23.04
C PHE A 39 -5.69 6.59 22.44
N TYR A 40 -4.75 7.01 23.28
CA TYR A 40 -3.42 7.36 22.83
C TYR A 40 -2.49 6.15 22.96
N ALA A 41 -1.80 5.81 21.87
CA ALA A 41 -0.76 4.80 21.82
C ALA A 41 0.57 5.47 21.44
N GLU A 42 1.60 5.30 22.27
CA GLU A 42 2.92 5.91 22.04
C GLU A 42 3.65 5.32 20.83
N SER A 43 3.28 4.12 20.40
CA SER A 43 3.88 3.43 19.27
C SER A 43 2.84 2.50 18.62
N GLY A 44 3.08 2.18 17.35
CA GLY A 44 2.32 1.16 16.61
C GLY A 44 2.70 -0.28 16.93
N GLN A 45 3.60 -0.50 17.90
CA GLN A 45 4.03 -1.83 18.34
C GLN A 45 2.97 -2.49 19.22
N ALA A 46 2.93 -3.83 19.17
CA ALA A 46 1.95 -4.67 19.84
C ALA A 46 1.70 -4.33 21.33
N GLU A 47 2.72 -3.94 22.08
CA GLU A 47 2.63 -3.68 23.52
C GLU A 47 1.75 -2.47 23.86
N TYR A 48 1.61 -1.52 22.92
CA TYR A 48 0.79 -0.32 23.08
C TYR A 48 -0.62 -0.50 22.52
N LEU A 49 -0.90 -1.64 21.90
CA LEU A 49 -2.17 -1.95 21.27
C LEU A 49 -2.98 -2.90 22.16
N THR A 50 -3.79 -2.33 23.05
CA THR A 50 -4.54 -3.09 24.06
C THR A 50 -6.05 -3.10 23.79
N PRO A 51 -6.82 -4.06 24.37
CA PRO A 51 -8.28 -4.11 24.24
C PRO A 51 -9.03 -2.84 24.68
N GLU A 52 -8.41 -1.96 25.47
CA GLU A 52 -9.01 -0.71 25.97
C GLU A 52 -9.36 0.30 24.86
N MET A 53 -8.84 0.11 23.65
CA MET A 53 -9.17 0.94 22.49
C MET A 53 -10.55 0.63 21.88
N LYS A 54 -11.23 -0.43 22.34
CA LYS A 54 -12.54 -0.83 21.84
C LYS A 54 -13.52 0.36 21.87
N GLY A 55 -14.10 0.67 20.71
CA GLY A 55 -15.05 1.77 20.57
C GLY A 55 -14.46 3.19 20.65
N LYS A 56 -13.12 3.33 20.72
CA LYS A 56 -12.42 4.62 20.78
C LYS A 56 -11.82 5.00 19.43
N ILE A 57 -11.37 6.24 19.30
CA ILE A 57 -10.53 6.70 18.20
C ILE A 57 -9.09 6.57 18.66
N VAL A 58 -8.31 5.74 17.98
CA VAL A 58 -6.90 5.50 18.31
C VAL A 58 -6.07 6.61 17.71
N LEU A 59 -5.27 7.26 18.54
CA LEU A 59 -4.24 8.21 18.14
C LEU A 59 -2.88 7.55 18.41
N VAL A 60 -2.15 7.19 17.37
CA VAL A 60 -0.90 6.42 17.49
C VAL A 60 0.29 7.21 16.95
N CYS A 61 1.43 7.21 17.62
CA CYS A 61 2.66 7.77 17.04
C CYS A 61 3.35 6.74 16.14
N GLY A 62 3.56 7.08 14.87
CA GLY A 62 4.22 6.19 13.91
C GLY A 62 3.28 5.32 13.07
N PRO A 63 3.85 4.61 12.08
CA PRO A 63 3.12 3.59 11.35
C PRO A 63 2.77 2.41 12.26
N VAL A 64 1.69 1.70 11.93
CA VAL A 64 1.33 0.42 12.54
C VAL A 64 1.60 -0.68 11.52
N ALA A 65 2.44 -1.65 11.88
CA ALA A 65 2.76 -2.81 11.04
C ALA A 65 1.48 -3.58 10.65
N ALA A 66 1.53 -4.36 9.57
CA ALA A 66 0.33 -4.98 9.01
C ALA A 66 -0.34 -5.97 9.99
N GLU A 67 0.46 -6.80 10.62
CA GLU A 67 0.07 -7.79 11.61
C GLU A 67 -0.48 -7.12 12.89
N ASP A 68 0.20 -6.08 13.36
CA ASP A 68 -0.22 -5.32 14.54
C ASP A 68 -1.52 -4.55 14.30
N ARG A 69 -1.67 -3.98 13.09
CA ARG A 69 -2.91 -3.33 12.67
C ARG A 69 -4.05 -4.35 12.60
N HIS A 70 -3.81 -5.57 12.14
CA HIS A 70 -4.81 -6.62 12.14
C HIS A 70 -5.29 -6.94 13.56
N ARG A 71 -4.36 -7.12 14.50
CA ARG A 71 -4.67 -7.32 15.92
C ARG A 71 -5.47 -6.15 16.50
N MET A 72 -5.00 -4.92 16.24
CA MET A 72 -5.66 -3.68 16.66
C MET A 72 -7.11 -3.60 16.17
N ILE A 73 -7.35 -3.93 14.90
CA ILE A 73 -8.69 -3.98 14.31
C ILE A 73 -9.57 -5.00 15.05
N GLY A 74 -9.01 -6.14 15.45
CA GLY A 74 -9.69 -7.16 16.26
C GLY A 74 -10.25 -6.64 17.59
N TYR A 75 -9.62 -5.62 18.20
CA TYR A 75 -10.15 -4.99 19.42
C TYR A 75 -11.36 -4.07 19.15
N GLY A 76 -11.60 -3.68 17.90
CA GLY A 76 -12.77 -2.89 17.48
C GLY A 76 -12.70 -1.38 17.78
N PRO A 77 -11.60 -0.66 17.44
CA PRO A 77 -11.61 0.80 17.45
C PRO A 77 -12.52 1.37 16.35
N LYS A 78 -13.00 2.61 16.54
CA LYS A 78 -13.84 3.32 15.56
C LYS A 78 -13.06 3.87 14.38
N ALA A 79 -11.83 4.32 14.63
CA ALA A 79 -10.92 4.87 13.63
C ALA A 79 -9.48 4.89 14.16
N LEU A 80 -8.53 5.02 13.24
CA LEU A 80 -7.11 5.24 13.52
C LEU A 80 -6.70 6.63 13.01
N VAL A 81 -5.93 7.35 13.82
CA VAL A 81 -5.27 8.59 13.44
C VAL A 81 -3.77 8.42 13.75
N ALA A 82 -2.96 8.32 12.70
CA ALA A 82 -1.51 8.23 12.84
C ALA A 82 -0.91 9.63 13.03
N ILE A 83 -0.10 9.82 14.06
CA ILE A 83 0.77 10.97 14.22
C ILE A 83 2.07 10.64 13.49
N ASP A 84 2.52 11.56 12.63
CA ASP A 84 3.84 11.45 12.01
C ASP A 84 4.93 11.33 13.09
N PRO A 85 5.77 10.29 13.05
CA PRO A 85 6.85 10.13 14.03
C PRO A 85 7.99 11.14 13.79
N THR A 86 7.99 11.86 12.68
CA THR A 86 9.00 12.85 12.30
C THR A 86 8.44 14.26 12.30
N VAL A 87 9.25 15.24 12.74
CA VAL A 87 8.89 16.65 12.68
C VAL A 87 9.08 17.14 11.25
N ARG A 88 7.98 17.51 10.58
CA ARG A 88 7.95 18.03 9.22
C ARG A 88 6.95 19.17 9.10
N GLU A 89 7.15 20.05 8.13
CA GLU A 89 6.19 21.11 7.82
C GLU A 89 4.95 20.56 7.09
N ASP A 90 5.17 19.59 6.20
CA ASP A 90 4.16 18.93 5.38
C ASP A 90 3.57 17.69 6.06
N HIS A 91 2.41 17.24 5.56
CA HIS A 91 1.81 15.99 6.01
C HIS A 91 2.47 14.80 5.33
N ARG A 92 3.03 13.89 6.13
CA ARG A 92 3.38 12.55 5.64
C ARG A 92 2.11 11.80 5.22
N ARG A 93 2.19 11.17 4.05
CA ARG A 93 1.12 10.35 3.50
C ARG A 93 1.41 8.90 3.79
N TYR A 94 0.37 8.20 4.24
CA TYR A 94 0.41 6.77 4.47
C TYR A 94 -0.49 6.10 3.43
N ASN A 95 -0.03 4.97 2.93
CA ASN A 95 -0.75 4.21 1.93
C ASN A 95 -1.05 2.82 2.46
N LEU A 96 -2.27 2.36 2.22
CA LEU A 96 -2.65 0.98 2.41
C LEU A 96 -2.83 0.36 1.03
N SER A 97 -2.17 -0.76 0.77
CA SER A 97 -2.38 -1.50 -0.48
C SER A 97 -3.68 -2.30 -0.44
N ASP A 98 -4.24 -2.64 -1.61
CA ASP A 98 -5.47 -3.43 -1.70
C ASP A 98 -5.26 -4.86 -1.18
N LEU A 99 -4.05 -5.40 -1.36
CA LEU A 99 -3.66 -6.65 -0.70
C LEU A 99 -3.68 -6.50 0.83
N ASN A 100 -3.00 -5.49 1.37
CA ASN A 100 -2.89 -5.29 2.81
C ASN A 100 -4.26 -5.14 3.50
N ARG A 101 -5.16 -4.35 2.93
CA ARG A 101 -6.48 -4.12 3.54
C ARG A 101 -7.38 -5.36 3.51
N ARG A 102 -7.21 -6.24 2.52
CA ARG A 102 -7.96 -7.49 2.40
C ARG A 102 -7.42 -8.56 3.35
N THR A 103 -6.10 -8.64 3.47
CA THR A 103 -5.43 -9.62 4.34
C THR A 103 -5.55 -9.27 5.82
N TYR A 104 -5.30 -8.00 6.17
CA TYR A 104 -5.14 -7.56 7.56
C TYR A 104 -6.33 -6.74 8.07
N GLY A 105 -7.33 -6.48 7.23
CA GLY A 105 -8.51 -5.70 7.59
C GLY A 105 -8.35 -4.20 7.33
N ASN A 106 -9.47 -3.49 7.51
CA ASN A 106 -9.59 -2.07 7.17
C ASN A 106 -10.52 -1.33 8.15
N LEU A 107 -10.21 -0.07 8.41
CA LEU A 107 -11.03 0.88 9.19
C LEU A 107 -10.84 2.30 8.65
N PRO A 108 -11.59 3.31 9.12
CA PRO A 108 -11.30 4.69 8.78
C PRO A 108 -9.95 5.14 9.36
N MET A 109 -9.06 5.63 8.50
CA MET A 109 -7.70 5.99 8.88
C MET A 109 -7.31 7.36 8.32
N ALA A 110 -6.71 8.19 9.16
CA ALA A 110 -6.14 9.47 8.79
C ALA A 110 -4.74 9.62 9.38
N ALA A 111 -4.00 10.62 8.92
CA ALA A 111 -2.69 10.98 9.44
C ALA A 111 -2.64 12.48 9.75
N ILE A 112 -1.93 12.85 10.80
CA ILE A 112 -1.70 14.23 11.22
C ILE A 112 -0.21 14.47 11.41
N ARG A 113 0.21 15.74 11.38
CA ARG A 113 1.61 16.11 11.62
C ARG A 113 1.98 15.85 13.07
N HIS A 114 3.29 15.68 13.29
CA HIS A 114 3.85 15.49 14.62
C HIS A 114 3.44 16.58 15.61
N LEU A 115 3.58 17.85 15.20
CA LEU A 115 3.28 19.01 16.06
C LEU A 115 1.78 19.10 16.41
N ASP A 116 0.90 18.70 15.49
CA ASP A 116 -0.55 18.67 15.74
C ASP A 116 -0.90 17.57 16.77
N GLY A 117 -0.29 16.39 16.64
CA GLY A 117 -0.41 15.31 17.63
C GLY A 117 0.10 15.73 19.02
N LEU A 118 1.25 16.41 19.06
CA LEU A 118 1.82 16.95 20.29
C LEU A 118 0.90 17.99 20.94
N ASP A 119 0.27 18.88 20.16
CA ASP A 119 -0.70 19.85 20.66
C ASP A 119 -1.93 19.17 21.26
N ILE A 120 -2.47 18.14 20.59
CA ILE A 120 -3.59 17.32 21.10
C ILE A 120 -3.26 16.73 22.48
N ILE A 121 -2.06 16.17 22.63
CA ILE A 121 -1.57 15.53 23.87
C ILE A 121 -1.32 16.56 24.97
N LYS A 122 -0.58 17.65 24.68
CA LYS A 122 -0.28 18.73 25.64
C LYS A 122 -1.56 19.40 26.13
N ARG A 123 -2.51 19.61 25.22
CA ARG A 123 -3.84 20.11 25.55
C ARG A 123 -4.74 19.04 26.11
N ARG A 124 -4.31 17.79 26.35
CA ARG A 124 -5.11 16.73 26.98
C ARG A 124 -6.51 16.59 26.37
N ALA A 125 -6.61 16.61 25.05
CA ALA A 125 -7.88 16.36 24.38
C ALA A 125 -8.41 14.97 24.77
N ARG A 126 -9.72 14.84 24.97
CA ARG A 126 -10.34 13.60 25.45
C ARG A 126 -11.22 12.92 24.40
N ARG A 127 -11.72 13.68 23.42
CA ARG A 127 -12.59 13.18 22.35
C ARG A 127 -12.12 13.67 21.01
N ALA A 128 -12.41 12.89 19.99
CA ALA A 128 -12.17 13.24 18.60
C ALA A 128 -13.39 12.93 17.74
N ARG A 129 -13.48 13.60 16.60
CA ARG A 129 -14.42 13.30 15.53
C ARG A 129 -13.68 13.25 14.21
N LEU A 130 -13.94 12.20 13.43
CA LEU A 130 -13.40 12.02 12.09
C LEU A 130 -14.55 11.86 11.10
N ILE A 131 -14.53 12.64 10.04
CA ILE A 131 -15.35 12.44 8.85
C ILE A 131 -14.39 12.25 7.67
N LEU A 132 -14.42 11.05 7.10
CA LEU A 132 -13.56 10.65 5.98
C LEU A 132 -14.41 10.01 4.89
N ARG A 133 -14.31 10.52 3.67
CA ARG A 133 -15.05 10.01 2.51
C ARG A 133 -14.09 9.72 1.38
N ASN A 134 -13.97 8.44 1.07
CA ASN A 134 -13.19 7.91 -0.04
C ASN A 134 -14.12 7.43 -1.15
N THR A 135 -13.70 7.66 -2.39
CA THR A 135 -14.33 7.08 -3.57
C THR A 135 -13.35 6.11 -4.22
N GLU A 136 -13.77 4.86 -4.37
CA GLU A 136 -13.01 3.82 -5.04
C GLU A 136 -13.55 3.59 -6.44
N LYS A 137 -12.65 3.42 -7.41
CA LYS A 137 -12.99 3.07 -8.78
C LYS A 137 -12.08 1.92 -9.22
N LYS A 138 -12.67 0.90 -9.83
CA LYS A 138 -11.88 -0.14 -10.50
C LYS A 138 -11.24 0.47 -11.74
N SER A 139 -9.94 0.20 -11.91
CA SER A 139 -9.18 0.59 -13.08
C SER A 139 -8.32 -0.59 -13.53
N TYR A 140 -7.90 -0.54 -14.79
CA TYR A 140 -6.97 -1.50 -15.36
C TYR A 140 -5.59 -0.85 -15.48
N SER A 141 -4.56 -1.68 -15.38
CA SER A 141 -3.18 -1.31 -15.66
C SER A 141 -2.51 -2.46 -16.40
N LEU A 142 -1.34 -2.23 -16.99
CA LEU A 142 -0.70 -3.15 -17.91
C LEU A 142 0.78 -3.32 -17.55
N ASN A 143 1.24 -4.57 -17.46
CA ASN A 143 2.67 -4.82 -17.47
C ASN A 143 3.22 -4.53 -18.88
N VAL A 144 4.36 -3.86 -18.95
CA VAL A 144 5.08 -3.64 -20.21
C VAL A 144 6.23 -4.64 -20.27
N ILE A 145 6.26 -5.46 -21.32
CA ILE A 145 7.23 -6.55 -21.47
C ILE A 145 7.98 -6.36 -22.78
N GLY A 146 9.31 -6.33 -22.71
CA GLY A 146 10.22 -6.37 -23.85
C GLY A 146 11.14 -7.59 -23.75
N GLU A 147 11.41 -8.24 -24.88
CA GLU A 147 12.22 -9.46 -24.91
C GLU A 147 13.34 -9.36 -25.93
N ARG A 148 14.50 -9.92 -25.55
CA ARG A 148 15.62 -10.16 -26.42
C ARG A 148 15.90 -11.66 -26.41
N ALA A 149 15.64 -12.33 -27.54
CA ALA A 149 15.83 -13.76 -27.67
C ALA A 149 17.29 -14.17 -27.40
N GLY A 150 17.44 -15.30 -26.70
CA GLY A 150 18.73 -15.98 -26.52
C GLY A 150 19.16 -16.76 -27.76
N THR A 151 20.33 -17.40 -27.68
CA THR A 151 20.82 -18.35 -28.69
C THR A 151 20.65 -19.79 -28.20
N ASP A 152 21.68 -20.35 -27.56
CA ASP A 152 21.82 -21.77 -27.26
C ASP A 152 20.85 -22.22 -26.16
N LEU A 153 20.46 -21.29 -25.27
CA LEU A 153 19.60 -21.52 -24.11
C LEU A 153 18.37 -20.59 -24.19
N ALA A 154 17.81 -20.39 -25.38
CA ALA A 154 16.74 -19.43 -25.62
C ALA A 154 15.47 -19.69 -24.77
N ASP A 155 15.22 -20.94 -24.38
CA ASP A 155 14.08 -21.32 -23.52
C ASP A 155 14.32 -20.97 -22.03
N GLU A 156 15.56 -20.71 -21.63
CA GLU A 156 15.89 -20.19 -20.31
C GLU A 156 15.77 -18.66 -20.30
N ILE A 157 14.96 -18.13 -19.39
CA ILE A 157 14.62 -16.70 -19.35
C ILE A 157 15.20 -16.07 -18.09
N VAL A 158 16.00 -15.01 -18.29
CA VAL A 158 16.41 -14.10 -17.21
C VAL A 158 15.47 -12.91 -17.20
N VAL A 159 14.76 -12.72 -16.09
CA VAL A 159 13.85 -11.57 -15.91
C VAL A 159 14.60 -10.42 -15.24
N ILE A 160 14.60 -9.25 -15.87
CA ILE A 160 15.09 -7.98 -15.33
C ILE A 160 13.87 -7.08 -15.20
N CYS A 161 13.56 -6.59 -14.01
CA CYS A 161 12.28 -5.91 -13.79
C CYS A 161 12.35 -4.77 -12.79
N ALA A 162 11.37 -3.89 -12.90
CA ALA A 162 11.03 -2.82 -11.96
C ALA A 162 9.52 -2.57 -12.03
N HIS A 163 8.94 -1.81 -11.11
CA HIS A 163 7.57 -1.30 -11.29
C HIS A 163 7.59 0.17 -11.70
N TYR A 164 6.60 0.57 -12.48
CA TYR A 164 6.53 1.93 -13.04
C TYR A 164 5.37 2.76 -12.48
N ASP A 165 4.47 2.17 -11.70
CA ASP A 165 3.47 2.91 -10.94
C ASP A 165 4.06 3.49 -9.65
N SER A 166 3.39 4.51 -9.11
CA SER A 166 3.75 5.16 -7.85
C SER A 166 2.50 5.60 -7.09
N HIS A 167 2.69 5.96 -5.82
CA HIS A 167 1.62 6.55 -5.03
C HIS A 167 1.14 7.94 -5.51
N TRP A 168 -0.06 8.29 -5.07
CA TRP A 168 -0.68 9.58 -5.34
C TRP A 168 0.09 10.76 -4.73
N ARG A 169 0.18 11.88 -5.47
CA ARG A 169 0.84 13.15 -5.10
C ARG A 169 2.33 13.02 -4.73
N ILE A 170 3.01 11.95 -5.14
CA ILE A 170 4.48 11.88 -5.11
C ILE A 170 5.02 11.82 -6.54
N THR A 171 6.29 12.15 -6.72
CA THR A 171 6.95 12.08 -8.04
C THR A 171 7.31 10.65 -8.43
N GLY A 172 7.38 9.73 -7.47
CA GLY A 172 7.80 8.35 -7.69
C GLY A 172 9.27 8.21 -8.13
N ALA A 173 10.10 9.24 -7.92
CA ALA A 173 11.47 9.26 -8.43
C ALA A 173 12.33 8.09 -7.89
N SER A 174 12.35 7.91 -6.58
CA SER A 174 13.04 6.79 -5.92
C SER A 174 12.22 5.50 -5.91
N ASP A 175 10.89 5.63 -5.93
CA ASP A 175 9.93 4.53 -5.81
C ASP A 175 8.84 4.68 -6.89
N ASN A 176 9.07 4.18 -8.11
CA ASN A 176 10.28 3.47 -8.55
C ASN A 176 10.72 3.81 -9.98
N ALA A 177 10.63 5.09 -10.33
CA ALA A 177 11.12 5.60 -11.61
C ALA A 177 12.62 5.34 -11.79
N GLY A 178 13.43 5.44 -10.73
CA GLY A 178 14.85 5.12 -10.76
C GLY A 178 15.14 3.68 -11.17
N GLY A 179 14.48 2.70 -10.56
CA GLY A 179 14.63 1.29 -10.94
C GLY A 179 14.13 1.02 -12.36
N THR A 180 13.02 1.65 -12.76
CA THR A 180 12.52 1.58 -14.14
C THR A 180 13.50 2.16 -15.15
N ALA A 181 14.13 3.29 -14.84
CA ALA A 181 15.14 3.91 -15.69
C ALA A 181 16.39 3.03 -15.85
N VAL A 182 16.87 2.43 -14.75
CA VAL A 182 17.99 1.47 -14.79
C VAL A 182 17.63 0.25 -15.64
N MET A 183 16.43 -0.32 -15.48
CA MET A 183 15.97 -1.44 -16.30
C MET A 183 15.93 -1.07 -17.79
N MET A 184 15.42 0.12 -18.14
CA MET A 184 15.38 0.61 -19.52
C MET A 184 16.78 0.80 -20.11
N GLU A 185 17.71 1.33 -19.32
CA GLU A 185 19.10 1.52 -19.76
C GLU A 185 19.82 0.18 -19.97
N LEU A 186 19.59 -0.80 -19.11
CA LEU A 186 20.07 -2.17 -19.31
C LEU A 186 19.50 -2.77 -20.60
N ALA A 187 18.21 -2.57 -20.88
CA ALA A 187 17.60 -3.02 -22.13
C ALA A 187 18.27 -2.39 -23.35
N ARG A 188 18.55 -1.08 -23.33
CA ARG A 188 19.24 -0.35 -24.40
C ARG A 188 20.66 -0.87 -24.63
N VAL A 189 21.43 -1.03 -23.56
CA VAL A 189 22.83 -1.49 -23.61
C VAL A 189 22.95 -2.95 -24.07
N LEU A 190 21.98 -3.79 -23.70
CA LEU A 190 22.00 -5.22 -24.01
C LEU A 190 21.32 -5.58 -25.33
N ALA A 191 20.52 -4.69 -25.93
CA ALA A 191 19.81 -4.96 -27.19
C ALA A 191 20.74 -5.51 -28.29
N GLY A 192 21.91 -4.88 -28.49
CA GLY A 192 22.90 -5.29 -29.49
C GLY A 192 23.89 -6.39 -29.06
N ARG A 193 23.78 -6.92 -27.83
CA ARG A 193 24.76 -7.86 -27.27
C ARG A 193 24.20 -9.28 -27.20
N PRO A 194 24.81 -10.28 -27.85
CA PRO A 194 24.33 -11.67 -27.78
C PRO A 194 24.34 -12.21 -26.36
N SER A 195 23.30 -12.98 -26.03
CA SER A 195 23.15 -13.72 -24.78
C SER A 195 22.70 -15.14 -25.09
N LYS A 196 23.21 -16.15 -24.36
CA LYS A 196 22.75 -17.53 -24.52
C LYS A 196 21.28 -17.69 -24.12
N ARG A 197 20.89 -17.01 -23.03
CA ARG A 197 19.53 -16.98 -22.47
C ARG A 197 18.71 -15.84 -23.04
N THR A 198 17.39 -16.01 -23.06
CA THR A 198 16.46 -14.92 -23.37
C THR A 198 16.44 -13.92 -22.22
N LEU A 199 16.61 -12.64 -22.54
CA LEU A 199 16.47 -11.55 -21.57
C LEU A 199 15.06 -10.97 -21.69
N ARG A 200 14.32 -10.95 -20.58
CA ARG A 200 12.97 -10.38 -20.51
C ARG A 200 12.96 -9.20 -19.56
N PHE A 201 12.70 -8.02 -20.09
CA PHE A 201 12.57 -6.78 -19.35
C PHE A 201 11.10 -6.53 -19.03
N ILE A 202 10.75 -6.33 -17.76
CA ILE A 202 9.35 -6.14 -17.35
C ILE A 202 9.19 -4.91 -16.46
N ALA A 203 8.44 -3.93 -16.97
CA ALA A 203 7.90 -2.85 -16.15
C ALA A 203 6.55 -3.32 -15.57
N PHE A 204 6.54 -3.71 -14.30
CA PHE A 204 5.33 -4.18 -13.62
C PHE A 204 4.40 -3.01 -13.28
N ALA A 205 3.12 -3.25 -13.46
CA ALA A 205 2.06 -2.33 -13.06
C ALA A 205 1.51 -2.66 -11.67
N ALA A 206 0.98 -1.64 -11.00
CA ALA A 206 0.17 -1.78 -9.79
C ALA A 206 0.91 -2.53 -8.66
N GLU A 207 2.21 -2.29 -8.50
CA GLU A 207 3.01 -2.78 -7.38
C GLU A 207 2.48 -2.20 -6.07
N GLU A 208 2.20 -0.90 -6.08
CA GLU A 208 1.77 -0.11 -4.91
C GLU A 208 0.40 -0.55 -4.37
N MET A 209 -0.36 -1.25 -5.22
CA MET A 209 -1.65 -1.84 -4.88
C MET A 209 -1.53 -3.23 -4.27
N GLY A 210 -0.32 -3.77 -4.13
CA GLY A 210 -0.01 -5.06 -3.52
C GLY A 210 0.50 -6.09 -4.52
N LEU A 211 1.53 -5.75 -5.29
CA LEU A 211 2.20 -6.65 -6.25
C LEU A 211 1.28 -7.19 -7.35
N ASN A 212 0.27 -6.42 -7.78
CA ASN A 212 -0.79 -6.95 -8.65
C ASN A 212 -0.25 -7.36 -10.02
N GLY A 213 0.60 -6.55 -10.65
CA GLY A 213 1.15 -6.84 -11.97
C GLY A 213 2.07 -8.06 -12.00
N SER A 214 3.01 -8.14 -11.05
CA SER A 214 3.93 -9.28 -10.94
C SER A 214 3.21 -10.56 -10.53
N SER A 215 2.26 -10.48 -9.59
CA SER A 215 1.41 -11.63 -9.22
C SER A 215 0.58 -12.13 -10.39
N PHE A 216 -0.01 -11.22 -11.18
CA PHE A 216 -0.76 -11.58 -12.37
C PHE A 216 0.12 -12.34 -13.38
N TYR A 217 1.32 -11.82 -13.64
CA TYR A 217 2.29 -12.41 -14.56
C TYR A 217 2.76 -13.80 -14.08
N ALA A 218 3.18 -13.94 -12.82
CA ALA A 218 3.62 -15.22 -12.26
C ALA A 218 2.51 -16.28 -12.29
N ASN A 219 1.28 -15.89 -11.94
CA ASN A 219 0.13 -16.79 -11.99
C ASN A 219 -0.21 -17.23 -13.43
N ALA A 220 -0.08 -16.33 -14.42
CA ALA A 220 -0.27 -16.68 -15.82
C ALA A 220 0.75 -17.73 -16.29
N LEU A 221 2.03 -17.56 -15.92
CA LEU A 221 3.08 -18.55 -16.20
C LEU A 221 2.81 -19.90 -15.53
N ALA A 222 2.43 -19.90 -14.25
CA ALA A 222 2.10 -21.13 -13.53
C ALA A 222 0.92 -21.88 -14.17
N ARG A 223 -0.11 -21.16 -14.62
CA ARG A 223 -1.25 -21.75 -15.35
C ARG A 223 -0.81 -22.34 -16.69
N LYS A 224 0.03 -21.63 -17.46
CA LYS A 224 0.58 -22.13 -18.72
C LYS A 224 1.39 -23.41 -18.50
N ALA A 225 2.31 -23.42 -17.54
CA ALA A 225 3.12 -24.59 -17.22
C ALA A 225 2.27 -25.81 -16.80
N ARG A 226 1.21 -25.61 -16.01
CA ARG A 226 0.27 -26.68 -15.65
C ARG A 226 -0.50 -27.22 -16.86
N ARG A 227 -0.86 -26.37 -17.82
CA ARG A 227 -1.54 -26.79 -19.05
C ARG A 227 -0.60 -27.58 -19.95
N ASP A 228 0.63 -27.12 -20.10
CA ASP A 228 1.61 -27.76 -20.98
C ASP A 228 2.03 -29.14 -20.44
N ARG A 229 2.10 -29.31 -19.11
CA ARG A 229 2.27 -30.63 -18.45
C ARG A 229 1.08 -31.59 -18.60
N LYS A 230 -0.12 -31.09 -18.89
CA LYS A 230 -1.35 -31.89 -19.00
C LYS A 230 -1.68 -32.31 -20.43
N LYS A 231 -0.90 -31.87 -21.44
CA LYS A 231 -1.04 -32.42 -22.79
C LYS A 231 -0.47 -33.86 -22.78
N PRO A 232 -1.26 -34.90 -23.07
CA PRO A 232 -0.71 -36.23 -23.26
C PRO A 232 0.27 -36.22 -24.43
N SER A 233 1.44 -36.83 -24.24
CA SER A 233 2.34 -37.16 -25.34
C SER A 233 1.68 -38.27 -26.16
N PHE A 234 0.93 -37.92 -27.19
CA PHE A 234 0.56 -38.89 -28.22
C PHE A 234 1.73 -38.99 -29.19
N ASP A 235 2.75 -39.75 -28.78
CA ASP A 235 3.76 -40.35 -29.64
C ASP A 235 3.94 -41.81 -29.19
N GLU A 236 2.89 -42.60 -29.37
CA GLU A 236 3.05 -44.02 -29.66
C GLU A 236 2.67 -44.19 -31.13
N LYS A 237 3.69 -44.15 -32.00
CA LYS A 237 3.60 -44.86 -33.27
C LYS A 237 3.52 -46.33 -32.92
N VAL A 238 2.34 -46.90 -33.09
CA VAL A 238 2.17 -48.35 -33.18
C VAL A 238 2.54 -48.70 -34.62
N ASP A 239 3.67 -49.39 -34.78
CA ASP A 239 4.06 -50.07 -36.02
C ASP A 239 3.09 -51.21 -36.38
#